data_AF-A0A930AFU1-F1
#
_entry.id   AF-A0A930AFU1-F1
#
_cell.length_a   1.000
_cell.length_b   1.000
_cell.length_c   1.000
_cell.angle_alpha   90.00
_cell.angle_beta   90.00
_cell.angle_gamma   90.00
#
_symmetry.space_group_name_H-M   'P 1'
#
loop_
_entity.id
_entity.type
_entity.pdbx_description
1 polymer ?
#
loop_
_entity_poly.entity_id
_entity_poly.type
_entity_poly.pdbx_seq_one_letter_code
_entity_poly.pdbx_strand_id
1 'polypeptide(L)' 'IGNLVKVFLSPEEATEVRFGRFIELAQTDKELAAFEGGKLLAILEKRGYLYKPRKVFG' A
#
# COMPACT_ATOMS: atom_id res chain seq x y z
N ILE A 1 0.38 -12.23 -16.49
CA ILE A 1 0.88 -12.34 -15.10
C ILE A 1 0.96 -10.93 -14.55
N GLY A 2 0.14 -10.60 -13.55
CA GLY A 2 0.03 -9.24 -13.01
C GLY A 2 1.18 -8.93 -12.06
N ASN A 3 2.13 -8.12 -12.51
CA ASN A 3 3.18 -7.59 -11.65
C ASN A 3 2.65 -6.32 -10.99
N LEU A 4 2.24 -6.43 -9.73
CA LEU A 4 1.96 -5.25 -8.92
C LEU A 4 3.27 -4.50 -8.66
N VAL A 5 3.23 -3.16 -8.75
CA VAL A 5 4.36 -2.31 -8.38
C VAL A 5 4.60 -2.44 -6.88
N LYS A 6 5.85 -2.69 -6.51
CA LYS A 6 6.25 -2.82 -5.10
C LYS A 6 6.62 -1.45 -4.55
N VAL A 7 6.09 -1.12 -3.39
CA VAL A 7 6.45 0.10 -2.63
C VAL A 7 6.84 -0.28 -1.22
N PHE A 8 7.80 0.43 -0.65
CA PHE A 8 8.20 0.26 0.75
C PHE A 8 7.64 1.43 1.53
N LEU A 9 6.82 1.11 2.54
CA LEU A 9 6.21 2.10 3.40
C LEU A 9 7.15 2.48 4.54
N SER A 10 7.07 3.74 4.94
CA SER A 10 7.54 4.18 6.25
C SER A 10 6.75 3.49 7.38
N PRO A 11 7.31 3.41 8.61
CA PRO A 11 6.59 2.88 9.77
C PRO A 11 5.24 3.58 10.03
N GLU A 12 5.16 4.88 9.78
CA GLU A 12 3.96 5.69 9.94
C GLU A 12 2.89 5.29 8.92
N GLU A 13 3.23 5.25 7.63
CA GLU A 13 2.31 4.82 6.56
C GLU A 13 1.86 3.37 6.77
N ALA A 14 2.77 2.49 7.17
CA ALA A 14 2.46 1.09 7.46
C ALA A 14 1.47 0.97 8.63
N THR A 15 1.61 1.81 9.66
CA THR A 15 0.66 1.89 10.78
C THR A 15 -0.73 2.30 10.29
N GLU A 16 -0.82 3.37 9.49
CA GLU A 16 -2.10 3.80 8.91
C GLU A 16 -2.75 2.70 8.06
N VAL A 17 -1.96 2.04 7.21
CA VAL A 17 -2.42 0.93 6.35
C VAL A 17 -2.92 -0.26 7.17
N ARG A 18 -2.25 -0.62 8.28
CA ARG A 18 -2.70 -1.69 9.19
C ARG A 18 -4.06 -1.41 9.79
N PHE A 19 -4.36 -0.15 10.10
CA PHE A 19 -5.66 0.29 10.59
C PHE A 19 -6.69 0.52 9.47
N GLY A 20 -6.37 0.15 8.23
CA GLY A 20 -7.28 0.26 7.09
C GLY A 20 -7.45 1.70 6.58
N ARG A 21 -6.57 2.62 7.00
CA ARG A 21 -6.64 4.03 6.61
C ARG A 21 -5.97 4.26 5.26
N PHE A 22 -6.34 5.38 4.65
CA PHE A 22 -5.86 5.77 3.34
C PHE A 22 -4.54 6.51 3.51
N ILE A 23 -3.62 6.35 2.56
CA ILE A 23 -2.33 7.05 2.54
C ILE A 23 -2.11 7.74 1.20
N GLU A 24 -1.35 8.82 1.20
CA GLU A 24 -0.87 9.45 -0.03
C GLU A 24 0.44 8.80 -0.45
N LEU A 25 0.57 8.44 -1.73
CA LEU A 25 1.80 7.92 -2.30
C LEU A 25 2.04 8.59 -3.65
N ALA A 26 3.29 8.99 -3.90
CA ALA A 26 3.72 9.52 -5.19
C ALA A 26 3.85 8.39 -6.23
N GLN A 27 2.72 7.77 -6.57
CA GLN A 27 2.61 6.61 -7.46
C GLN A 27 1.47 6.81 -8.46
N THR A 28 1.61 6.22 -9.64
CA THR A 28 0.61 6.33 -10.73
C THR A 28 -0.22 5.07 -10.89
N ASP A 29 0.33 3.92 -10.51
CA ASP A 29 -0.29 2.62 -10.73
C ASP A 29 -1.59 2.45 -9.95
N LYS A 30 -2.52 1.74 -10.59
CA LYS A 30 -3.85 1.48 -10.02
C LYS A 30 -3.78 0.61 -8.77
N GLU A 31 -2.84 -0.33 -8.73
CA GLU A 31 -2.65 -1.25 -7.62
C GLU A 31 -1.18 -1.37 -7.25
N LEU A 32 -0.90 -1.41 -5.95
CA LEU A 32 0.44 -1.51 -5.40
C LEU A 32 0.52 -2.67 -4.41
N ALA A 33 1.67 -3.33 -4.35
CA ALA A 33 2.05 -4.22 -3.27
C ALA A 33 2.91 -3.42 -2.28
N ALA A 34 2.34 -3.12 -1.11
CA ALA A 34 3.00 -2.36 -0.06
C ALA A 34 3.77 -3.29 0.89
N PHE A 35 5.04 -2.97 1.12
CA PHE A 35 5.95 -3.72 1.98
C PHE A 35 6.40 -2.88 3.18
N GLU A 36 6.64 -3.54 4.31
CA GLU A 36 7.31 -2.96 5.47
C GLU A 36 8.40 -3.93 5.93
N GLY A 37 9.62 -3.45 6.16
CA GLY A 37 10.73 -4.30 6.60
C GLY A 37 11.01 -5.51 5.69
N GLY A 38 10.71 -5.39 4.38
CA GLY A 38 10.89 -6.47 3.40
C GLY A 38 9.75 -7.49 3.34
N LYS A 39 8.71 -7.37 4.16
CA LYS A 39 7.53 -8.26 4.13
C LYS A 39 6.34 -7.57 3.48
N LEU A 40 5.54 -8.33 2.73
CA LEU A 40 4.31 -7.82 2.14
C LEU A 40 3.32 -7.49 3.26
N LEU A 41 2.93 -6.22 3.35
CA LEU A 41 1.99 -5.72 4.33
C LEU A 41 0.57 -5.66 3.75
N ALA A 42 0.41 -5.12 2.54
CA ALA A 42 -0.92 -4.92 1.98
C ALA A 42 -0.91 -4.85 0.44
N ILE A 43 -2.09 -5.10 -0.16
CA ILE A 43 -2.41 -4.64 -1.51
C ILE A 43 -3.20 -3.34 -1.39
N LEU A 44 -2.72 -2.29 -2.06
CA LEU A 44 -3.35 -0.97 -2.10
C LEU A 44 -3.98 -0.74 -3.47
N GLU A 45 -5.09 0.00 -3.51
CA GLU A 45 -5.74 0.48 -4.73
C GLU A 45 -5.82 2.00 -4.74
N LYS A 46 -5.46 2.61 -5.87
CA LYS A 46 -5.53 4.06 -6.07
C LYS A 46 -6.98 4.54 -6.10
N ARG A 47 -7.27 5.59 -5.33
CA ARG A 47 -8.55 6.30 -5.22
C ARG A 47 -8.29 7.81 -5.23
N GLY A 48 -8.28 8.39 -6.43
CA GLY A 48 -7.88 9.78 -6.62
C GLY A 48 -6.39 9.96 -6.33
N TYR A 49 -6.05 10.82 -5.37
CA TYR A 49 -4.69 11.06 -4.89
C TYR A 49 -4.28 10.13 -3.73
N LEU A 50 -5.22 9.35 -3.19
CA LEU A 50 -5.00 8.44 -2.07
C LEU A 50 -4.90 6.98 -2.53
N TYR A 51 -4.33 6.16 -1.67
CA TYR A 51 -4.31 4.71 -1.80
C TYR A 51 -5.07 4.07 -0.64
N LYS A 52 -6.04 3.22 -0.98
CA LYS A 52 -6.86 2.48 -0.02
C LYS A 52 -6.32 1.06 0.15
N PRO A 53 -6.12 0.55 1.38
CA PRO A 53 -5.83 -0.87 1.59
C PRO A 53 -7.03 -1.75 1.20
N ARG A 54 -6.83 -2.62 0.20
CA ARG A 54 -7.81 -3.65 -0.20
C ARG A 54 -7.67 -4.91 0.62
N LYS A 55 -6.43 -5.28 0.94
CA LYS A 55 -6.11 -6.47 1.74
C LYS A 55 -4.86 -6.18 2.56
N VAL A 56 -4.94 -6.41 3.86
CA VAL A 56 -3.81 -6.35 4.78
C VAL A 56 -3.44 -7.78 5.18
N PHE A 57 -2.14 -8.06 5.24
CA PHE A 57 -1.55 -9.32 5.67
C PHE A 57 -0.88 -9.03 7.03
N GLY A 58 -1.50 -9.51 8.11
CA GLY A 58 -1.00 -9.37 9.47
C GLY A 58 0.08 -10.37 9.81
#